data_AF-A0A1N6GN91-F1
#
_entry.id   AF-A0A1N6GN91-F1
#
_cell.length_a   1.000
_cell.length_b   1.000
_cell.length_c   1.000
_cell.angle_alpha   90.00
_cell.angle_beta   90.00
_cell.angle_gamma   90.00
#
_symmetry.space_group_name_H-M   'P 1'
#
loop_
_entity.id
_entity.type
_entity.pdbx_description
1 polymer ?
#
loop_
_entity_poly.entity_id
_entity_poly.type
_entity_poly.pdbx_seq_one_letter_code
_entity_poly.pdbx_strand_id
1 'polypeptide(L)'
;MRKAEKESLNMDRNRKINKYIYLSLLVSLPLLTISFKSHAETYHGDFCWQILENEVPAWSYKLGVYEKEGGQYALYGTEDNGLGDITAAHGNAAVVGDNIKLIITGSGYTQEAGTWSETLNAMLSTSTLSGNWHVVGVLFDTSNTPQQYHSNGSIEPIACP
;
A
#
# COMPACT_ATOMS: atom_id res chain seq x y z
N MET A 1 -63.72 39.97 13.54
CA MET A 1 -62.59 39.46 14.33
C MET A 1 -61.75 38.36 13.67
N ARG A 2 -62.21 37.62 12.65
CA ARG A 2 -61.48 36.43 12.12
C ARG A 2 -60.30 36.67 11.15
N LYS A 3 -60.04 37.90 10.70
CA LYS A 3 -59.01 38.18 9.67
C LYS A 3 -57.62 38.48 10.26
N ALA A 4 -57.55 39.40 11.23
CA ALA A 4 -56.29 39.78 11.88
C ALA A 4 -55.63 38.63 12.66
N GLU A 5 -56.44 37.77 13.27
CA GLU A 5 -55.95 36.60 14.02
C GLU A 5 -55.30 35.56 13.08
N LYS A 6 -55.90 35.35 11.89
CA LYS A 6 -55.36 34.49 10.82
C LYS A 6 -54.04 35.02 10.26
N GLU A 7 -53.89 36.33 10.11
CA GLU A 7 -52.67 36.96 9.61
C GLU A 7 -51.51 36.85 10.63
N SER A 8 -51.80 37.01 11.92
CA SER A 8 -50.77 36.85 12.97
C SER A 8 -50.25 35.41 13.07
N LEU A 9 -51.14 34.41 12.94
CA LEU A 9 -50.77 32.98 12.95
C LEU A 9 -49.90 32.62 11.75
N ASN A 10 -50.16 33.22 10.58
CA ASN A 10 -49.39 32.97 9.37
C ASN A 10 -47.98 33.60 9.45
N MET A 11 -47.86 34.80 10.05
CA MET A 11 -46.57 35.44 10.30
C MET A 11 -45.70 34.63 11.27
N ASP A 12 -46.26 34.13 12.36
CA ASP A 12 -45.51 33.36 13.36
C ASP A 12 -45.07 31.98 12.81
N ARG A 13 -45.89 31.37 11.95
CA ARG A 13 -45.53 30.14 11.21
C ARG A 13 -44.36 30.37 10.25
N ASN A 14 -44.39 31.44 9.46
CA ASN A 14 -43.33 31.78 8.53
C ASN A 14 -42.02 32.13 9.25
N ARG A 15 -42.10 32.79 10.41
CA ARG A 15 -40.93 33.08 11.26
C ARG A 15 -40.28 31.81 11.80
N LYS A 16 -41.08 30.83 12.22
CA LYS A 16 -40.59 29.52 12.67
C LYS A 16 -39.95 28.73 11.53
N ILE A 17 -40.59 28.67 10.35
CA ILE A 17 -40.06 27.98 9.16
C ILE A 17 -38.70 28.56 8.74
N ASN A 18 -38.58 29.90 8.66
CA ASN A 18 -37.31 30.54 8.32
C ASN A 18 -36.22 30.20 9.34
N LYS A 19 -36.55 30.18 10.64
CA LYS A 19 -35.58 29.82 11.69
C LYS A 19 -35.04 28.41 11.52
N TYR A 20 -35.88 27.42 11.17
CA TYR A 20 -35.43 26.05 10.91
C TYR A 20 -34.56 25.93 9.66
N ILE A 21 -34.87 26.68 8.60
CA ILE A 21 -34.05 26.73 7.39
C ILE A 21 -32.66 27.31 7.70
N TYR A 22 -32.60 28.43 8.42
CA TYR A 22 -31.32 29.02 8.84
C TYR A 22 -30.51 28.09 9.75
N LEU A 23 -31.16 27.40 10.69
CA LEU A 23 -30.48 26.45 11.58
C LEU A 23 -29.95 25.25 10.80
N SER A 24 -30.72 24.74 9.84
CA SER A 24 -30.30 23.64 8.95
C SER A 24 -29.10 24.07 8.08
N LEU A 25 -29.11 25.30 7.55
CA LEU A 25 -28.01 25.84 6.76
C LEU A 25 -26.73 26.06 7.59
N LEU A 26 -26.88 26.52 8.84
CA LEU A 26 -25.77 26.75 9.77
C LEU A 26 -25.12 25.44 10.22
N VAL A 27 -25.89 24.35 10.31
CA VAL A 27 -25.39 23.02 10.69
C VAL A 27 -24.81 22.27 9.48
N SER A 28 -25.30 22.50 8.26
CA SER A 28 -24.79 21.83 7.06
C SER A 28 -23.47 22.41 6.56
N LEU A 29 -23.23 23.72 6.74
CA LEU A 29 -21.97 24.37 6.34
C LEU A 29 -20.70 23.75 6.97
N PRO A 30 -20.63 23.49 8.29
CA PRO A 30 -19.45 22.88 8.91
C PRO A 30 -19.29 21.39 8.58
N LEU A 31 -20.35 20.68 8.18
CA LEU A 31 -20.25 19.28 7.75
C LEU A 31 -19.63 19.14 6.36
N LEU A 32 -19.73 20.17 5.51
CA LEU A 32 -19.10 20.21 4.18
C LEU A 32 -17.62 20.61 4.22
N THR A 33 -17.14 21.17 5.33
CA THR A 33 -15.73 21.59 5.48
C THR A 33 -14.85 20.54 6.18
N ILE A 34 -15.44 19.44 6.66
CA ILE A 34 -14.67 18.30 7.14
C ILE A 34 -14.05 17.64 5.91
N SER A 35 -12.81 18.00 5.59
CA SER A 35 -11.99 17.18 4.71
C SER A 35 -11.90 15.79 5.33
N PHE A 36 -12.64 14.85 4.76
CA PHE A 36 -12.32 13.44 4.92
C PHE A 36 -10.94 13.28 4.29
N LYS A 37 -9.88 13.43 5.10
CA LYS A 37 -8.62 12.80 4.76
C LYS A 37 -8.97 11.33 4.66
N SER A 38 -9.14 10.88 3.43
CA SER A 38 -9.23 9.46 3.14
C SER A 38 -8.04 8.83 3.85
N HIS A 39 -8.27 7.88 4.75
CA HIS A 39 -7.21 7.05 5.31
C HIS A 39 -6.58 6.12 4.24
N ALA A 40 -6.82 6.41 2.95
CA ALA A 40 -6.10 5.79 1.85
C ALA A 40 -4.62 6.19 1.95
N GLU A 41 -3.78 5.18 1.83
CA GLU A 41 -2.34 5.31 1.79
C GLU A 41 -1.92 6.29 0.67
N THR A 42 -0.85 7.06 0.89
CA THR A 42 -0.34 7.99 -0.12
C THR A 42 0.58 7.24 -1.08
N TYR A 43 0.18 7.13 -2.35
CA TYR A 43 0.99 6.46 -3.37
C TYR A 43 2.17 7.34 -3.80
N HIS A 44 3.38 6.78 -3.74
CA HIS A 44 4.65 7.44 -4.06
C HIS A 44 5.21 7.06 -5.44
N GLY A 45 4.61 6.09 -6.11
CA GLY A 45 5.07 5.58 -7.41
C GLY A 45 5.48 4.12 -7.37
N ASP A 46 5.87 3.61 -8.54
CA ASP A 46 6.42 2.27 -8.70
C ASP A 46 7.94 2.32 -8.56
N PHE A 47 8.47 1.38 -7.80
CA PHE A 47 9.90 1.19 -7.59
C PHE A 47 10.28 -0.22 -7.99
N CYS A 48 11.42 -0.34 -8.66
CA CYS A 48 11.88 -1.61 -9.18
C CYS A 48 13.26 -1.94 -8.62
N TRP A 49 13.42 -3.19 -8.22
CA TRP A 49 14.65 -3.71 -7.63
C TRP A 49 15.08 -4.99 -8.33
N GLN A 50 16.38 -5.09 -8.60
CA GLN A 50 17.02 -6.33 -9.01
C GLN A 50 17.55 -7.03 -7.75
N ILE A 51 17.22 -8.30 -7.61
CA ILE A 51 17.83 -9.20 -6.63
C ILE A 51 19.03 -9.88 -7.28
N LEU A 52 20.17 -9.81 -6.61
CA LEU A 52 21.40 -10.47 -7.01
C LEU A 52 21.80 -11.52 -5.99
N GLU A 53 22.09 -12.72 -6.47
CA GLU A 53 22.69 -13.81 -5.70
C GLU A 53 24.11 -14.01 -6.23
N ASN A 54 25.12 -13.85 -5.37
CA ASN A 54 26.53 -13.88 -5.76
C ASN A 54 26.88 -12.95 -6.96
N GLU A 55 26.33 -11.73 -6.96
CA GLU A 55 26.50 -10.72 -8.03
C GLU A 55 25.87 -11.10 -9.38
N VAL A 56 25.05 -12.14 -9.42
CA VAL A 56 24.31 -12.56 -10.62
C VAL A 56 22.84 -12.20 -10.45
N PRO A 57 22.21 -11.51 -11.44
CA PRO A 57 20.78 -11.27 -11.44
C PRO A 57 19.98 -12.57 -11.30
N ALA A 58 19.12 -12.65 -10.28
CA ALA A 58 18.31 -13.82 -10.00
C ALA A 58 16.82 -13.55 -10.33
N TRP A 59 16.20 -12.59 -9.65
CA TRP A 59 14.83 -12.14 -9.92
C TRP A 59 14.68 -10.64 -9.68
N SER A 60 13.54 -10.06 -10.07
CA SER A 60 13.27 -8.63 -9.87
C SER A 60 11.88 -8.37 -9.31
N TYR A 61 11.73 -7.25 -8.60
CA TYR A 61 10.45 -6.77 -8.11
C TYR A 61 10.05 -5.48 -8.81
N LYS A 62 8.75 -5.31 -9.07
CA LYS A 62 8.09 -4.03 -9.40
C LYS A 62 6.98 -3.79 -8.39
N LEU A 63 7.18 -2.83 -7.48
CA LEU A 63 6.28 -2.60 -6.35
C LEU A 63 5.81 -1.15 -6.34
N GLY A 64 4.50 -0.97 -6.29
CA GLY A 64 3.90 0.29 -5.90
C GLY A 64 4.14 0.56 -4.42
N VAL A 65 4.62 1.77 -4.10
CA VAL A 65 4.95 2.19 -2.73
C VAL A 65 3.87 3.11 -2.18
N TYR A 66 3.30 2.73 -1.04
CA TYR A 66 2.16 3.40 -0.42
C TYR A 66 2.50 3.80 1.02
N GLU A 67 2.63 5.09 1.30
CA GLU A 67 2.91 5.59 2.64
C GLU A 67 1.68 5.52 3.54
N LYS A 68 1.89 4.94 4.71
CA LYS A 68 0.97 4.84 5.84
C LYS A 68 1.34 5.86 6.92
N GLU A 69 0.43 6.09 7.86
CA GLU A 69 0.73 6.91 9.03
C GLU A 69 1.94 6.35 9.80
N GLY A 70 2.83 7.24 10.26
CA GLY A 70 3.98 6.86 11.09
C GLY A 70 5.25 6.44 10.33
N GLY A 71 5.40 6.80 9.05
CA GLY A 71 6.63 6.54 8.27
C GLY A 71 6.81 5.08 7.86
N GLN A 72 5.70 4.34 7.82
CA GLN A 72 5.62 2.98 7.31
C GLN A 72 5.10 3.00 5.88
N TYR A 73 5.48 2.01 5.09
CA TYR A 73 5.08 1.87 3.70
C TYR A 73 4.50 0.49 3.47
N ALA A 74 3.38 0.40 2.77
CA ALA A 74 2.93 -0.83 2.13
C ALA A 74 3.49 -0.92 0.72
N LEU A 75 3.73 -2.16 0.30
CA LEU A 75 4.28 -2.49 -0.99
C LEU A 75 3.36 -3.51 -1.66
N TYR A 76 2.96 -3.24 -2.89
CA TYR A 76 2.13 -4.17 -3.67
C TYR A 76 2.60 -4.17 -5.11
N GLY A 77 2.71 -5.34 -5.71
CA GLY A 77 3.05 -5.44 -7.12
C GLY A 77 3.41 -6.85 -7.51
N THR A 78 4.50 -6.98 -8.24
CA THR A 78 4.87 -8.23 -8.88
C THR A 78 6.34 -8.58 -8.69
N GLU A 79 6.61 -9.86 -8.80
CA GLU A 79 7.94 -10.44 -8.94
C GLU A 79 8.06 -11.03 -10.35
N ASP A 80 9.17 -10.74 -11.03
CA ASP A 80 9.60 -11.50 -12.20
C ASP A 80 10.75 -12.39 -11.74
N ASN A 81 10.49 -13.70 -11.71
CA ASN A 81 11.40 -14.69 -11.16
C ASN A 81 12.60 -15.02 -12.06
N GLY A 82 12.79 -14.28 -13.16
CA GLY A 82 13.89 -14.50 -14.12
C GLY A 82 13.70 -15.71 -15.03
N LEU A 83 12.65 -16.50 -14.82
CA LEU A 83 12.26 -17.67 -15.63
C LEU A 83 11.09 -17.36 -16.58
N GLY A 84 10.67 -16.10 -16.65
CA GLY A 84 9.60 -15.62 -17.53
C GLY A 84 8.20 -15.72 -16.95
N ASP A 85 8.06 -16.09 -15.67
CA ASP A 85 6.79 -16.09 -14.96
C ASP A 85 6.71 -14.88 -14.01
N ILE A 86 5.60 -14.15 -14.08
CA ILE A 86 5.31 -13.01 -13.21
C ILE A 86 4.33 -13.45 -12.12
N THR A 87 4.69 -13.22 -10.86
CA THR A 87 3.88 -13.58 -9.69
C THR A 87 3.54 -12.36 -8.85
N ALA A 88 2.57 -12.49 -7.95
CA ALA A 88 2.19 -11.41 -7.06
C ALA A 88 3.17 -11.31 -5.88
N ALA A 89 3.64 -10.10 -5.60
CA ALA A 89 4.48 -9.79 -4.46
C ALA A 89 3.86 -8.66 -3.64
N HIS A 90 4.00 -8.74 -2.32
CA HIS A 90 3.54 -7.69 -1.41
C HIS A 90 4.44 -7.61 -0.19
N GLY A 91 4.39 -6.51 0.53
CA GLY A 91 5.30 -6.31 1.64
C GLY A 91 5.09 -5.02 2.40
N ASN A 92 6.06 -4.73 3.25
CA ASN A 92 6.11 -3.51 4.03
C ASN A 92 7.54 -2.99 4.13
N ALA A 93 7.67 -1.68 4.23
CA ALA A 93 8.94 -1.03 4.52
C ALA A 93 8.79 0.00 5.65
N ALA A 94 9.88 0.28 6.35
CA ALA A 94 9.94 1.35 7.34
C ALA A 94 11.32 2.02 7.30
N VAL A 95 11.33 3.35 7.34
CA VAL A 95 12.56 4.13 7.46
C VAL A 95 13.01 4.14 8.92
N VAL A 96 14.24 3.71 9.18
CA VAL A 96 14.86 3.63 10.50
C VAL A 96 16.24 4.26 10.45
N GLY A 97 16.33 5.55 10.77
CA GLY A 97 17.55 6.34 10.59
C GLY A 97 17.90 6.46 9.10
N ASP A 98 19.14 6.15 8.74
CA ASP A 98 19.63 6.19 7.36
C ASP A 98 19.36 4.90 6.57
N ASN A 99 18.55 4.00 7.13
CA ASN A 99 18.23 2.71 6.52
C ASN A 99 16.72 2.54 6.30
N ILE A 100 16.38 1.68 5.35
CA ILE A 100 15.03 1.19 5.10
C ILE A 100 15.03 -0.30 5.43
N LYS A 101 14.18 -0.71 6.37
CA LYS A 101 13.90 -2.12 6.63
C LYS A 101 12.76 -2.54 5.72
N LEU A 102 13.01 -3.51 4.86
CA LEU A 102 12.11 -3.98 3.82
C LEU A 102 11.78 -5.45 4.07
N ILE A 103 10.50 -5.81 3.97
CA ILE A 103 10.02 -7.19 3.98
C ILE A 103 9.13 -7.37 2.75
N ILE A 104 9.42 -8.37 1.94
CA ILE A 104 8.63 -8.74 0.76
C ILE A 104 8.28 -10.22 0.88
N THR A 105 7.02 -10.55 0.59
CA THR A 105 6.51 -11.90 0.52
C THR A 105 6.03 -12.15 -0.90
N GLY A 106 6.53 -13.24 -1.49
CA GLY A 106 6.16 -13.73 -2.80
C GLY A 106 5.67 -15.17 -2.72
N SER A 107 4.79 -15.54 -3.64
CA SER A 107 4.40 -16.94 -3.84
C SER A 107 3.93 -17.13 -5.26
N GLY A 108 4.16 -18.31 -5.81
CA GLY A 108 3.81 -18.59 -7.18
C GLY A 108 3.98 -20.05 -7.56
N TYR A 109 3.93 -20.27 -8.86
CA TYR A 109 4.15 -21.56 -9.47
C TYR A 109 4.94 -21.35 -10.76
N THR A 110 5.97 -22.17 -10.99
CA THR A 110 6.66 -22.25 -12.28
C THR A 110 6.72 -23.70 -12.74
N GLN A 111 6.87 -23.93 -14.05
CA GLN A 111 7.02 -25.30 -14.54
C GLN A 111 8.33 -25.96 -14.07
N GLU A 112 9.38 -25.17 -13.88
CA GLU A 112 10.72 -25.67 -13.56
C GLU A 112 10.91 -25.92 -12.06
N ALA A 113 10.27 -25.09 -11.22
CA ALA A 113 10.46 -25.09 -9.77
C ALA A 113 9.23 -25.62 -9.01
N GLY A 114 8.05 -25.64 -9.64
CA GLY A 114 6.80 -26.01 -8.98
C GLY A 114 6.23 -24.86 -8.15
N THR A 115 5.43 -25.18 -7.14
CA THR A 115 4.82 -24.17 -6.25
C THR A 115 5.86 -23.67 -5.27
N TRP A 116 5.96 -22.36 -5.06
CA TRP A 116 6.89 -21.78 -4.10
C TRP A 116 6.24 -20.65 -3.29
N SER A 117 6.82 -20.39 -2.13
CA SER A 117 6.50 -19.23 -1.29
C SER A 117 7.76 -18.80 -0.55
N GLU A 118 7.97 -17.50 -0.42
CA GLU A 118 9.16 -16.95 0.22
C GLU A 118 8.86 -15.69 1.02
N THR A 119 9.79 -15.34 1.92
CA THR A 119 9.84 -14.05 2.59
C THR A 119 11.25 -13.53 2.55
N LEU A 120 11.45 -12.42 1.84
CA LEU A 120 12.68 -11.68 1.74
C LEU A 120 12.68 -10.54 2.76
N ASN A 121 13.78 -10.41 3.50
CA ASN A 121 14.05 -9.29 4.39
C ASN A 121 15.30 -8.57 3.89
N ALA A 122 15.24 -7.25 3.74
CA ALA A 122 16.37 -6.44 3.30
C ALA A 122 16.58 -5.20 4.18
N MET A 123 17.83 -4.74 4.21
CA MET A 123 18.21 -3.47 4.80
C MET A 123 18.87 -2.60 3.74
N LEU A 124 18.15 -1.57 3.29
CA LEU A 124 18.60 -0.66 2.24
C LEU A 124 19.12 0.64 2.83
N SER A 125 20.05 1.31 2.16
CA SER A 125 20.40 2.69 2.45
C SER A 125 19.34 3.64 1.89
N THR A 126 18.91 4.64 2.65
CA THR A 126 17.91 5.64 2.19
C THR A 126 18.38 6.51 1.03
N SER A 127 19.69 6.68 0.85
CA SER A 127 20.26 7.52 -0.21
C SER A 127 20.42 6.80 -1.55
N THR A 128 20.50 5.47 -1.53
CA THR A 128 20.74 4.66 -2.74
C THR A 128 19.63 3.66 -3.02
N LEU A 129 18.76 3.36 -2.04
CA LEU A 129 17.76 2.29 -2.11
C LEU A 129 18.35 0.90 -2.42
N SER A 130 19.64 0.71 -2.14
CA SER A 130 20.38 -0.54 -2.31
C SER A 130 20.84 -1.09 -0.97
N GLY A 131 21.11 -2.39 -0.90
CA GLY A 131 21.60 -3.02 0.32
C GLY A 131 21.71 -4.54 0.23
N ASN A 132 21.67 -5.19 1.39
CA ASN A 132 21.73 -6.65 1.49
C ASN A 132 20.37 -7.23 1.84
N TRP A 133 20.10 -8.44 1.40
CA TRP A 133 18.88 -9.18 1.68
C TRP A 133 19.14 -10.59 2.18
N HIS A 134 18.14 -11.16 2.84
CA HIS A 134 18.06 -12.56 3.25
C HIS A 134 16.67 -13.09 2.92
N VAL A 135 16.59 -14.26 2.30
CA VAL A 135 15.32 -14.92 1.98
C VAL A 135 15.23 -16.24 2.71
N VAL A 136 14.01 -16.58 3.13
CA VAL A 136 13.64 -17.94 3.52
C VAL A 136 12.40 -18.31 2.73
N GLY A 137 12.39 -19.50 2.15
CA GLY A 137 11.26 -19.97 1.37
C GLY A 137 11.07 -21.47 1.43
N VAL A 138 9.97 -21.89 0.83
CA VAL A 138 9.60 -23.29 0.63
C VAL A 138 9.28 -23.47 -0.85
N LEU A 139 9.88 -24.49 -1.44
CA LEU A 139 9.61 -24.98 -2.78
C LEU A 139 8.91 -26.33 -2.68
N PHE A 140 7.88 -26.57 -3.48
CA PHE A 140 7.26 -27.88 -3.65
C PHE A 140 7.66 -28.39 -5.02
N ASP A 141 8.51 -29.41 -5.05
CA ASP A 141 8.89 -30.06 -6.29
C ASP A 141 7.68 -30.72 -7.00
N THR A 142 7.90 -31.29 -8.19
CA THR A 142 6.84 -31.95 -8.97
C THR A 142 6.23 -33.18 -8.28
N SER A 143 6.87 -33.70 -7.21
CA SER A 143 6.35 -34.76 -6.36
C SER A 143 5.63 -34.22 -5.12
N ASN A 144 5.44 -32.91 -5.04
CA ASN A 144 4.83 -32.17 -3.93
C ASN A 144 5.58 -32.33 -2.59
N THR A 145 6.89 -32.57 -2.65
CA THR A 145 7.74 -32.64 -1.46
C THR A 145 8.24 -31.23 -1.12
N PRO A 146 8.01 -30.75 0.11
CA PRO A 146 8.49 -29.42 0.51
C PRO A 146 10.00 -29.43 0.73
N GLN A 147 10.70 -28.50 0.08
CA GLN A 147 12.11 -28.20 0.25
C GLN A 147 12.24 -26.78 0.78
N GLN A 148 12.81 -26.65 1.98
CA GLN A 148 13.12 -25.33 2.53
C GLN A 148 14.43 -24.84 1.94
N TYR A 149 14.49 -23.55 1.63
CA TYR A 149 15.73 -22.92 1.21
C TYR A 149 15.95 -21.61 1.96
N HIS A 150 17.21 -21.22 2.03
CA HIS A 150 17.66 -19.94 2.53
C HIS A 150 18.72 -19.43 1.57
N SER A 151 18.68 -18.13 1.27
CA SER A 151 19.69 -17.47 0.47
C SER A 151 19.87 -16.03 0.94
N ASN A 152 20.93 -15.40 0.45
CA ASN A 152 21.26 -14.00 0.71
C ASN A 152 22.02 -13.40 -0.48
N GLY A 153 22.10 -12.09 -0.48
CA GLY A 153 22.81 -11.37 -1.53
C GLY A 153 22.61 -9.86 -1.43
N SER A 154 22.71 -9.19 -2.58
CA SER A 154 22.51 -7.75 -2.72
C SER A 154 21.23 -7.44 -3.50
N ILE A 155 20.66 -6.28 -3.20
CA ILE A 155 19.46 -5.74 -3.82
C ILE A 155 19.77 -4.31 -4.25
N GLU A 156 19.47 -3.97 -5.49
CA GLU A 156 19.76 -2.65 -6.06
C GLU A 156 18.59 -2.12 -6.88
N PRO A 157 18.38 -0.79 -6.91
CA PRO A 157 17.31 -0.22 -7.71
C PRO A 157 17.64 -0.30 -9.20
N ILE A 158 16.62 -0.56 -10.01
CA ILE A 158 16.68 -0.53 -11.47
C ILE A 158 15.58 0.37 -12.03
N ALA A 159 15.67 0.73 -13.31
CA ALA A 159 14.57 1.41 -13.98
C ALA A 159 13.37 0.46 -14.11
N CYS A 160 12.16 0.96 -13.81
CA CYS A 160 10.95 0.18 -14.05
C CYS A 160 10.64 0.04 -15.54
N PRO A 161 10.29 -1.17 -16.02
CA PRO A 161 9.79 -1.38 -17.38
C PRO A 161 8.37 -0.83 -17.57
#